data_AF-A0A9P8J9V3-F1
#
_entry.id   AF-A0A9P8J9V3-F1
#
_cell.length_a   1.000
_cell.length_b   1.000
_cell.length_c   1.000
_cell.angle_alpha   90.00
_cell.angle_beta   90.00
_cell.angle_gamma   90.00
#
_symmetry.space_group_name_H-M   'P 1'
#
loop_
_entity.id
_entity.type
_entity.pdbx_description
1 polymer ?
#
loop_
_entity_poly.entity_id
_entity_poly.type
_entity_poly.pdbx_seq_one_letter_code
_entity_poly.pdbx_strand_id
1 'polypeptide(L)'
;MNIHHAIWLAIAALSVPRNKGREGMTYLTFIINNYSSLPDIVIFLHAERYQWHNDDPLYDGARTLSRLQLPSILEQGYVNLRCVWTLGCPKEIRPLDHPVDEITSETSADQVYAAAFRELFPDVLVPEIIGASCCAQFAVTRETILKRPREDYERYQRWLLETGLEDGLSGRIMEYSWHIIFGKEAVFCPRAEDCYCKVYGLCDLQCDEEGKCREQYTLPPYSTLPQGWPWYGWDGQWQNASAM
;
A
#
# COMPACT_ATOMS: atom_id res chain seq x y z
N MET A 1 26.11 -35.22 31.52
CA MET A 1 26.49 -33.92 30.93
C MET A 1 25.19 -33.20 30.59
N ASN A 2 24.76 -32.29 31.46
CA ASN A 2 23.51 -31.55 31.30
C ASN A 2 23.68 -30.49 30.21
N ILE A 3 22.97 -30.68 29.09
CA ILE A 3 22.89 -29.68 28.03
C ILE A 3 21.73 -28.75 28.41
N HIS A 4 22.07 -27.60 28.98
CA HIS A 4 21.12 -26.52 29.18
C HIS A 4 20.63 -26.04 27.81
N HIS A 5 19.39 -26.40 27.46
CA HIS A 5 18.66 -25.72 26.40
C HIS A 5 18.26 -24.35 26.94
N ALA A 6 19.06 -23.32 26.65
CA ALA A 6 18.63 -21.95 26.77
C ALA A 6 17.68 -21.65 25.62
N ILE A 7 16.38 -21.71 25.89
CA ILE A 7 15.36 -21.12 25.02
C ILE A 7 15.46 -19.60 25.22
N TRP A 8 16.16 -18.93 24.30
CA TRP A 8 16.09 -17.49 24.20
C TRP A 8 14.78 -17.12 23.50
N LEU A 9 13.72 -16.93 24.28
CA LEU A 9 12.55 -16.18 23.83
C LEU A 9 12.92 -14.70 23.77
N ALA A 10 13.63 -14.29 22.72
CA ALA A 10 13.65 -12.89 22.32
C ALA A 10 12.29 -12.59 21.67
N ILE A 11 11.27 -12.37 22.49
CA ILE A 11 10.05 -11.69 22.05
C ILE A 11 10.49 -10.25 21.84
N ALA A 12 11.04 -9.95 20.66
CA ALA A 12 11.14 -8.57 20.23
C ALA A 12 9.70 -8.06 20.16
N ALA A 13 9.30 -7.21 21.10
CA ALA A 13 8.03 -6.51 21.00
C ALA A 13 8.08 -5.75 19.66
N LEU A 14 7.25 -6.16 18.69
CA LEU A 14 7.10 -5.43 17.44
C LEU A 14 6.48 -4.07 17.80
N SER A 15 7.34 -3.07 17.96
CA SER A 15 6.95 -1.70 18.26
C SER A 15 7.48 -0.78 17.18
N VAL A 16 6.71 0.28 16.92
CA VAL A 16 7.14 1.40 16.09
C VAL A 16 7.72 2.49 17.00
N PRO A 17 8.68 3.30 16.51
CA PRO A 17 9.28 4.37 17.31
C PRO A 17 8.27 5.47 17.70
N ARG A 18 7.25 5.71 16.86
CA ARG A 18 6.15 6.65 17.10
C ARG A 18 4.95 6.27 16.23
N ASN A 19 3.72 6.48 16.73
CA ASN A 19 2.52 6.37 15.90
C ASN A 19 2.37 7.62 15.01
N LYS A 20 3.02 7.62 13.84
CA LYS A 20 3.08 8.73 12.90
C LYS A 20 3.31 8.23 11.47
N GLY A 21 2.63 8.80 10.47
CA GLY A 21 2.72 8.35 9.09
C GLY A 21 1.94 7.08 8.78
N ARG A 22 0.88 6.78 9.56
CA ARG A 22 0.00 5.61 9.36
C ARG A 22 0.79 4.28 9.21
N GLU A 23 0.45 3.45 8.22
CA GLU A 23 1.13 2.19 7.92
C GLU A 23 2.60 2.40 7.52
N GLY A 24 2.95 3.59 7.00
CA GLY A 24 4.29 3.96 6.57
C GLY A 24 5.37 3.65 7.61
N MET A 25 5.12 4.03 8.86
CA MET A 25 6.07 3.77 9.95
C MET A 25 6.25 2.29 10.23
N THR A 26 5.17 1.51 10.20
CA THR A 26 5.22 0.07 10.44
C THR A 26 6.01 -0.63 9.35
N TYR A 27 5.77 -0.27 8.09
CA TYR A 27 6.43 -0.89 6.94
C TYR A 27 7.92 -0.55 6.90
N LEU A 28 8.28 0.73 7.11
CA LEU A 28 9.68 1.14 7.21
C LEU A 28 10.40 0.45 8.36
N THR A 29 9.78 0.39 9.55
CA THR A 29 10.35 -0.30 10.71
C THR A 29 10.61 -1.78 10.42
N PHE A 30 9.68 -2.46 9.74
CA PHE A 30 9.88 -3.84 9.31
C PHE A 30 11.06 -3.98 8.35
N ILE A 31 11.12 -3.16 7.30
CA ILE A 31 12.19 -3.21 6.29
C ILE A 31 13.55 -2.98 6.95
N ILE A 32 13.69 -1.94 7.77
CA ILE A 32 14.94 -1.58 8.44
C ILE A 32 15.42 -2.69 9.38
N ASN A 33 14.52 -3.22 10.21
CA ASN A 33 14.87 -4.24 11.21
C ASN A 33 15.24 -5.59 10.58
N ASN A 34 14.69 -5.89 9.41
CA ASN A 34 14.88 -7.17 8.73
C ASN A 34 15.76 -7.07 7.48
N TYR A 35 16.37 -5.92 7.20
CA TYR A 35 17.01 -5.62 5.91
C TYR A 35 18.02 -6.68 5.46
N SER A 36 18.80 -7.25 6.39
CA SER A 36 19.79 -8.31 6.12
C SER A 36 19.23 -9.73 6.09
N SER A 37 17.95 -9.92 6.39
CA SER A 37 17.28 -11.22 6.52
C SER A 37 15.87 -11.22 5.94
N LEU A 38 15.61 -10.40 4.91
CA LEU A 38 14.30 -10.31 4.27
C LEU A 38 13.89 -11.66 3.63
N PRO A 39 12.61 -12.06 3.75
CA PRO A 39 12.09 -13.19 2.98
C PRO A 39 12.02 -12.84 1.49
N ASP A 40 11.94 -13.84 0.61
CA ASP A 40 11.93 -13.66 -0.85
C ASP A 40 10.84 -12.68 -1.33
N ILE A 41 9.66 -12.73 -0.69
CA ILE A 41 8.54 -11.82 -0.93
C ILE A 41 8.06 -11.30 0.43
N VAL A 42 7.85 -9.99 0.52
CA VAL A 42 7.18 -9.33 1.63
C VAL A 42 5.84 -8.79 1.14
N ILE A 43 4.78 -9.04 1.89
CA ILE A 43 3.43 -8.54 1.58
C ILE A 43 3.02 -7.59 2.71
N PHE A 44 2.73 -6.36 2.33
CA PHE A 44 2.24 -5.32 3.23
C PHE A 44 0.73 -5.12 2.98
N LEU A 45 -0.05 -5.20 4.06
CA LEU A 45 -1.51 -5.08 4.04
C LEU A 45 -2.01 -4.45 5.35
N HIS A 46 -3.25 -3.96 5.35
CA HIS A 46 -3.93 -3.62 6.59
C HIS A 46 -4.42 -4.89 7.32
N ALA A 47 -4.63 -4.77 8.62
CA ALA A 47 -4.79 -5.93 9.50
C ALA A 47 -6.16 -6.64 9.41
N GLU A 48 -7.20 -5.94 8.97
CA GLU A 48 -8.55 -6.51 8.94
C GLU A 48 -8.73 -7.46 7.74
N ARG A 49 -9.36 -8.60 7.99
CA ARG A 49 -9.70 -9.54 6.91
C ARG A 49 -10.72 -8.93 5.95
N TYR A 50 -11.77 -8.31 6.46
CA TYR A 50 -12.80 -7.66 5.64
C TYR A 50 -12.66 -6.15 5.79
N GLN A 51 -12.28 -5.46 4.72
CA GLN A 51 -12.11 -4.00 4.72
C GLN A 51 -12.08 -3.46 3.29
N TRP A 52 -12.66 -2.27 3.08
CA TRP A 52 -12.83 -1.69 1.75
C TRP A 52 -11.54 -1.52 0.93
N HIS A 53 -10.37 -1.52 1.59
CA HIS A 53 -9.07 -1.47 0.94
C HIS A 53 -8.72 -2.76 0.17
N ASN A 54 -9.36 -3.90 0.47
CA ASN A 54 -9.15 -5.16 -0.25
C ASN A 54 -9.88 -5.16 -1.60
N ASP A 55 -9.16 -5.49 -2.67
CA ASP A 55 -9.66 -5.49 -4.04
C ASP A 55 -10.38 -6.80 -4.41
N ASP A 56 -11.47 -7.07 -3.68
CA ASP A 56 -12.33 -8.25 -3.82
C ASP A 56 -13.80 -7.84 -3.66
N PRO A 57 -14.77 -8.55 -4.29
CA PRO A 57 -16.18 -8.18 -4.23
C PRO A 57 -16.77 -8.16 -2.81
N LEU A 58 -16.23 -9.00 -1.91
CA LEU A 58 -16.61 -9.05 -0.50
C LEU A 58 -15.62 -8.31 0.40
N TYR A 59 -14.66 -7.59 -0.19
CA TYR A 59 -13.57 -6.95 0.54
C TYR A 59 -12.75 -7.95 1.39
N ASP A 60 -12.70 -9.22 1.01
CA ASP A 60 -12.04 -10.29 1.77
C ASP A 60 -10.55 -10.43 1.40
N GLY A 61 -9.68 -10.02 2.31
CA GLY A 61 -8.23 -10.10 2.18
C GLY A 61 -7.72 -11.55 2.14
N ALA A 62 -8.45 -12.52 2.70
CA ALA A 62 -8.05 -13.92 2.59
C ALA A 62 -8.24 -14.43 1.15
N ARG A 63 -9.29 -13.97 0.46
CA ARG A 63 -9.56 -14.30 -0.94
C ARG A 63 -8.53 -13.66 -1.87
N THR A 64 -8.16 -12.40 -1.65
CA THR A 64 -7.10 -11.77 -2.44
C THR A 64 -5.77 -12.49 -2.26
N LEU A 65 -5.35 -12.75 -1.01
CA LEU A 65 -4.09 -13.42 -0.71
C LEU A 65 -4.00 -14.85 -1.26
N SER A 66 -5.09 -15.62 -1.18
CA SER A 66 -5.11 -17.01 -1.69
C SER A 66 -5.01 -17.12 -3.21
N ARG A 67 -5.28 -16.03 -3.95
CA ARG A 67 -5.18 -15.97 -5.41
C ARG A 67 -3.86 -15.41 -5.92
N LEU A 68 -2.97 -14.95 -5.03
CA LEU A 68 -1.73 -14.30 -5.44
C LEU A 68 -0.85 -15.20 -6.30
N GLN A 69 -0.48 -14.70 -7.47
CA GLN A 69 0.41 -15.36 -8.40
C GLN A 69 1.87 -15.01 -8.06
N LEU A 70 2.49 -15.78 -7.17
CA LEU A 70 3.87 -15.53 -6.73
C LEU A 70 4.89 -15.41 -7.89
N PRO A 71 4.84 -16.21 -8.97
CA PRO A 71 5.76 -16.05 -10.10
C PRO A 71 5.70 -14.66 -10.74
N SER A 72 4.50 -14.09 -10.85
CA SER A 72 4.27 -12.75 -11.37
C SER A 72 4.81 -11.66 -10.43
N ILE A 73 4.70 -11.86 -9.12
CA ILE A 73 5.31 -10.96 -8.13
C ILE A 73 6.85 -10.99 -8.24
N LEU A 74 7.43 -12.18 -8.37
CA LEU A 74 8.87 -12.36 -8.55
C LEU A 74 9.37 -11.68 -9.83
N GLU A 75 8.64 -11.83 -10.94
CA GLU A 75 8.96 -11.19 -12.22
C GLU A 75 8.85 -9.65 -12.15
N GLN A 76 7.76 -9.14 -11.59
CA GLN A 76 7.49 -7.70 -11.58
C GLN A 76 8.27 -6.95 -10.49
N GLY A 77 8.72 -7.66 -9.45
CA GLY A 77 9.50 -7.13 -8.33
C GLY A 77 8.69 -6.31 -7.31
N TYR A 78 7.64 -5.63 -7.75
CA TYR A 78 6.65 -4.89 -6.96
C TYR A 78 5.30 -4.96 -7.68
N VAL A 79 4.24 -5.27 -6.95
CA VAL A 79 2.86 -5.18 -7.41
C VAL A 79 1.99 -4.51 -6.35
N ASN A 80 1.08 -3.64 -6.78
CA ASN A 80 0.02 -3.14 -5.93
C ASN A 80 -1.07 -4.24 -5.80
N LEU A 81 -1.59 -4.46 -4.60
CA LEU A 81 -2.68 -5.42 -4.37
C LEU A 81 -4.05 -4.84 -4.80
N ARG A 82 -4.12 -3.57 -5.16
CA ARG A 82 -5.28 -2.97 -5.83
C ARG A 82 -4.98 -2.77 -7.31
N CYS A 83 -5.81 -3.39 -8.14
CA CYS A 83 -5.82 -3.31 -9.59
C CYS A 83 -6.83 -2.29 -10.13
N VAL A 84 -7.96 -2.09 -9.44
CA VAL A 84 -8.96 -1.08 -9.85
C VAL A 84 -8.42 0.34 -9.67
N TRP A 85 -8.73 1.23 -10.61
CA TRP A 85 -8.28 2.63 -10.63
C TRP A 85 -9.19 3.59 -9.87
N THR A 86 -10.26 3.10 -9.24
CA THR A 86 -11.29 3.92 -8.59
C THR A 86 -10.73 4.99 -7.65
N LEU A 87 -9.56 4.74 -7.04
CA LEU A 87 -8.83 5.68 -6.21
C LEU A 87 -7.34 5.66 -6.57
N GLY A 88 -6.73 6.83 -6.75
CA GLY A 88 -5.29 6.98 -6.93
C GLY A 88 -4.80 7.02 -8.38
N CYS A 89 -5.37 6.20 -9.26
CA CYS A 89 -4.99 6.18 -10.67
C CYS A 89 -5.89 7.07 -11.55
N PRO A 90 -5.35 7.68 -12.62
CA PRO A 90 -3.94 7.80 -12.98
C PRO A 90 -3.26 9.06 -12.42
N LYS A 91 -4.01 9.98 -11.81
CA LYS A 91 -3.55 11.33 -11.46
C LYS A 91 -4.02 11.75 -10.07
N GLU A 92 -3.59 11.02 -9.04
CA GLU A 92 -3.92 11.36 -7.66
C GLU A 92 -3.33 12.70 -7.27
N ILE A 93 -2.01 12.84 -7.40
CA ILE A 93 -1.28 13.99 -6.88
C ILE A 93 -0.69 14.78 -8.03
N ARG A 94 -0.85 16.10 -8.01
CA ARG A 94 -0.21 17.08 -8.90
C ARG A 94 0.69 17.99 -8.06
N PRO A 95 1.92 17.57 -7.75
CA PRO A 95 2.77 18.25 -6.78
C PRO A 95 3.12 19.71 -7.12
N LEU A 96 2.94 20.11 -8.38
CA LEU A 96 3.39 21.41 -8.90
C LEU A 96 2.27 22.43 -9.11
N ASP A 97 0.99 22.04 -8.99
CA ASP A 97 -0.12 22.92 -9.38
C ASP A 97 -0.35 24.05 -8.37
N HIS A 98 -0.28 23.77 -7.06
CA HIS A 98 -0.66 24.72 -6.02
C HIS A 98 0.18 24.57 -4.73
N PRO A 99 1.45 24.99 -4.71
CA PRO A 99 2.22 24.99 -3.47
C PRO A 99 1.62 26.00 -2.47
N VAL A 100 1.69 25.69 -1.18
CA VAL A 100 1.27 26.58 -0.10
C VAL A 100 2.46 27.03 0.74
N ASP A 101 2.42 28.29 1.17
CA ASP A 101 3.43 28.85 2.08
C ASP A 101 3.15 28.49 3.55
N GLU A 102 1.88 28.26 3.91
CA GLU A 102 1.45 27.91 5.27
C GLU A 102 0.64 26.61 5.26
N ILE A 103 0.98 25.71 6.19
CA ILE A 103 0.30 24.43 6.38
C ILE A 103 -0.83 24.61 7.41
N THR A 104 -2.04 24.25 7.01
CA THR A 104 -3.28 24.32 7.82
C THR A 104 -3.98 22.97 7.85
N SER A 105 -5.07 22.84 8.61
CA SER A 105 -5.89 21.61 8.67
C SER A 105 -6.52 21.23 7.32
N GLU A 106 -6.71 22.19 6.42
CA GLU A 106 -7.32 21.98 5.09
C GLU A 106 -6.29 21.64 4.01
N THR A 107 -5.00 21.53 4.38
CA THR A 107 -3.92 21.30 3.42
C THR A 107 -4.00 19.89 2.84
N SER A 108 -4.03 19.78 1.51
CA SER A 108 -4.06 18.49 0.80
C SER A 108 -2.65 17.99 0.46
N ALA A 109 -2.56 16.72 0.06
CA ALA A 109 -1.29 16.12 -0.35
C ALA A 109 -0.67 16.86 -1.55
N ASP A 110 -1.47 17.30 -2.54
CA ASP A 110 -0.99 18.06 -3.70
C ASP A 110 -0.12 19.25 -3.34
N GLN A 111 -0.49 19.94 -2.26
CA GLN A 111 0.12 21.21 -1.87
C GLN A 111 1.48 21.05 -1.17
N VAL A 112 1.73 19.87 -0.59
CA VAL A 112 2.94 19.59 0.22
C VAL A 112 3.81 18.48 -0.35
N TYR A 113 3.31 17.68 -1.30
CA TYR A 113 4.03 16.52 -1.82
C TYR A 113 5.35 16.92 -2.49
N ALA A 114 5.41 18.05 -3.21
CA ALA A 114 6.66 18.49 -3.85
C ALA A 114 7.78 18.80 -2.85
N ALA A 115 7.45 19.39 -1.69
CA ALA A 115 8.43 19.64 -0.64
C ALA A 115 8.93 18.32 -0.05
N ALA A 116 7.99 17.45 0.34
CA ALA A 116 8.30 16.13 0.89
C ALA A 116 9.11 15.26 -0.09
N PHE A 117 8.74 15.26 -1.37
CA PHE A 117 9.41 14.47 -2.40
C PHE A 117 10.89 14.84 -2.54
N ARG A 118 11.24 16.14 -2.45
CA ARG A 118 12.64 16.59 -2.48
C ARG A 118 13.44 16.10 -1.27
N GLU A 119 12.82 15.97 -0.12
CA GLU A 119 13.48 15.42 1.08
C GLU A 119 13.65 13.90 1.00
N LEU A 120 12.62 13.20 0.50
CA LEU A 120 12.62 11.75 0.35
C LEU A 120 13.60 11.32 -0.77
N PHE A 121 13.58 12.01 -1.90
CA PHE A 121 14.32 11.70 -3.13
C PHE A 121 15.16 12.91 -3.60
N PRO A 122 16.25 13.26 -2.87
CA PRO A 122 17.00 14.49 -3.13
C PRO A 122 17.61 14.59 -4.53
N ASP A 123 17.92 13.45 -5.16
CA ASP A 123 18.53 13.39 -6.48
C ASP A 123 17.53 13.15 -7.62
N VAL A 124 16.22 13.22 -7.33
CA VAL A 124 15.14 12.96 -8.31
C VAL A 124 14.31 14.22 -8.51
N LEU A 125 14.07 14.58 -9.77
CA LEU A 125 13.17 15.68 -10.08
C LEU A 125 11.75 15.36 -9.64
N VAL A 126 11.07 16.35 -9.05
CA VAL A 126 9.67 16.21 -8.63
C VAL A 126 8.81 15.93 -9.88
N PRO A 127 8.07 14.81 -9.92
CA PRO A 127 7.18 14.51 -11.03
C PRO A 127 6.02 15.50 -11.12
N GLU A 128 5.54 15.76 -12.34
CA GLU A 128 4.34 16.58 -12.56
C GLU A 128 3.08 15.90 -12.00
N ILE A 129 3.04 14.57 -12.04
CA ILE A 129 1.91 13.75 -11.64
C ILE A 129 2.42 12.52 -10.90
N ILE A 130 1.74 12.17 -9.81
CA ILE A 130 1.88 10.88 -9.13
C ILE A 130 0.55 10.13 -9.27
N GLY A 131 0.65 8.85 -9.62
CA GLY A 131 -0.51 7.98 -9.74
C GLY A 131 -0.15 6.53 -9.45
N ALA A 132 -0.93 5.91 -8.59
CA ALA A 132 -0.92 4.48 -8.32
C ALA A 132 -2.26 4.15 -7.68
N SER A 133 -2.76 2.92 -7.83
CA SER A 133 -3.95 2.53 -7.09
C SER A 133 -3.71 2.69 -5.58
N CYS A 134 -4.70 3.19 -4.85
CA CYS A 134 -4.54 3.58 -3.45
C CYS A 134 -4.09 2.45 -2.51
N CYS A 135 -3.96 2.86 -1.26
CA CYS A 135 -4.22 2.09 -0.05
C CYS A 135 -3.02 1.34 0.53
N ALA A 136 -1.81 1.59 0.00
CA ALA A 136 -0.55 1.07 0.55
C ALA A 136 -0.53 -0.45 0.79
N GLN A 137 -1.35 -1.23 0.06
CA GLN A 137 -1.29 -2.70 0.11
C GLN A 137 -0.54 -3.19 -1.12
N PHE A 138 0.61 -3.81 -0.93
CA PHE A 138 1.48 -4.24 -2.03
C PHE A 138 2.30 -5.47 -1.64
N ALA A 139 2.75 -6.20 -2.66
CA ALA A 139 3.75 -7.24 -2.53
C ALA A 139 5.04 -6.80 -3.22
N VAL A 140 6.17 -7.03 -2.56
CA VAL A 140 7.49 -6.63 -3.05
C VAL A 140 8.50 -7.73 -2.78
N THR A 141 9.39 -7.96 -3.74
CA THR A 141 10.46 -8.96 -3.60
C THR A 141 11.60 -8.40 -2.76
N ARG A 142 12.34 -9.30 -2.09
CA ARG A 142 13.60 -8.93 -1.43
C ARG A 142 14.54 -8.23 -2.41
N GLU A 143 14.67 -8.77 -3.62
CA GLU A 143 15.58 -8.24 -4.63
C GLU A 143 15.22 -6.79 -4.98
N THR A 144 13.93 -6.44 -5.04
CA THR A 144 13.47 -5.06 -5.25
C THR A 144 13.73 -4.17 -4.03
N ILE A 145 13.49 -4.64 -2.80
CA ILE A 145 13.82 -3.87 -1.60
C ILE A 145 15.33 -3.56 -1.56
N LEU A 146 16.17 -4.55 -1.84
CA LEU A 146 17.64 -4.43 -1.76
C LEU A 146 18.26 -3.56 -2.88
N LYS A 147 17.50 -3.17 -3.92
CA LYS A 147 17.98 -2.18 -4.91
C LYS A 147 18.24 -0.82 -4.29
N ARG A 148 17.62 -0.54 -3.15
CA ARG A 148 17.73 0.73 -2.43
C ARG A 148 18.47 0.50 -1.13
N PRO A 149 19.54 1.26 -0.82
CA PRO A 149 20.32 1.05 0.40
C PRO A 149 19.47 1.26 1.67
N ARG A 150 19.85 0.60 2.76
CA ARG A 150 19.14 0.66 4.05
C ARG A 150 18.96 2.09 4.56
N GLU A 151 19.97 2.92 4.34
CA GLU A 151 20.05 4.32 4.75
C GLU A 151 18.93 5.18 4.14
N ASP A 152 18.42 4.80 2.96
CA ASP A 152 17.27 5.47 2.36
C ASP A 152 15.99 5.17 3.11
N TYR A 153 15.77 3.92 3.53
CA TYR A 153 14.62 3.56 4.36
C TYR A 153 14.68 4.26 5.72
N GLU A 154 15.88 4.37 6.30
CA GLU A 154 16.11 5.13 7.53
C GLU A 154 15.85 6.64 7.33
N ARG A 155 16.18 7.21 6.17
CA ARG A 155 15.82 8.58 5.81
C ARG A 155 14.30 8.76 5.73
N TYR A 156 13.58 7.85 5.09
CA TYR A 156 12.12 7.92 5.01
C TYR A 156 11.48 7.84 6.41
N GLN A 157 11.99 6.96 7.27
CA GLN A 157 11.50 6.82 8.64
C GLN A 157 11.78 8.09 9.45
N ARG A 158 12.99 8.65 9.29
CA ARG A 158 13.37 9.91 9.93
C ARG A 158 12.48 11.06 9.48
N TRP A 159 12.22 11.18 8.18
CA TRP A 159 11.31 12.19 7.63
C TRP A 159 9.92 12.08 8.29
N LEU A 160 9.36 10.87 8.45
CA LEU A 160 8.10 10.68 9.17
C LEU A 160 8.16 11.13 10.64
N LEU A 161 9.29 10.95 11.32
CA LEU A 161 9.46 11.33 12.73
C LEU A 161 9.64 12.84 12.92
N GLU A 162 10.28 13.51 11.96
CA GLU A 162 10.73 14.90 12.06
C GLU A 162 9.80 15.88 11.35
N THR A 163 9.04 15.43 10.35
CA THR A 163 8.12 16.29 9.61
C THR A 163 7.04 16.89 10.52
N GLY A 164 6.77 18.19 10.32
CA GLY A 164 5.69 18.90 11.00
C GLY A 164 4.30 18.61 10.46
N LEU A 165 4.19 17.85 9.36
CA LEU A 165 2.90 17.47 8.77
C LEU A 165 2.11 16.59 9.74
N GLU A 166 0.77 16.63 9.67
CA GLU A 166 -0.07 15.73 10.48
C GLU A 166 0.06 14.27 10.04
N ASP A 167 -0.39 13.34 10.89
CA ASP A 167 -0.31 11.89 10.67
C ASP A 167 -0.92 11.45 9.32
N GLY A 168 -2.14 11.90 9.03
CA GLY A 168 -2.84 11.57 7.79
C GLY A 168 -2.11 12.07 6.54
N LEU A 169 -1.63 13.32 6.57
CA LEU A 169 -1.00 13.94 5.41
C LEU A 169 0.38 13.32 5.10
N SER A 170 1.20 13.08 6.13
CA SER A 170 2.47 12.36 5.93
C SER A 170 2.27 10.90 5.53
N GLY A 171 1.21 10.26 6.04
CA GLY A 171 0.83 8.90 5.64
C GLY A 171 0.45 8.86 4.17
N ARG A 172 -0.37 9.81 3.70
CA ARG A 172 -0.74 9.94 2.27
C ARG A 172 0.47 10.15 1.35
N ILE A 173 1.44 10.96 1.77
CA ILE A 173 2.69 11.14 1.02
C ILE A 173 3.43 9.81 0.88
N MET A 174 3.56 9.04 1.98
CA MET A 174 4.21 7.72 1.95
C MET A 174 3.43 6.71 1.09
N GLU A 175 2.10 6.68 1.20
CA GLU A 175 1.20 5.82 0.40
C GLU A 175 1.51 5.96 -1.09
N TYR A 176 1.59 7.20 -1.60
CA TYR A 176 1.90 7.51 -3.00
C TYR A 176 3.40 7.59 -3.30
N SER A 177 4.28 7.22 -2.37
CA SER A 177 5.72 7.11 -2.62
C SER A 177 6.17 5.66 -2.79
N TRP A 178 5.39 4.68 -2.34
CA TRP A 178 5.83 3.28 -2.28
C TRP A 178 6.26 2.68 -3.61
N HIS A 179 5.47 2.86 -4.67
CA HIS A 179 5.82 2.35 -6.00
C HIS A 179 7.11 2.97 -6.52
N ILE A 180 7.37 4.25 -6.23
CA ILE A 180 8.59 4.98 -6.59
C ILE A 180 9.78 4.50 -5.76
N ILE A 181 9.60 4.30 -4.46
CA ILE A 181 10.62 3.72 -3.56
C ILE A 181 11.12 2.39 -4.13
N PHE A 182 10.21 1.58 -4.66
CA PHE A 182 10.49 0.27 -5.26
C PHE A 182 10.77 0.30 -6.78
N GLY A 183 11.06 1.49 -7.33
CA GLY A 183 11.63 1.65 -8.67
C GLY A 183 10.62 1.60 -9.81
N LYS A 184 9.33 1.84 -9.54
CA LYS A 184 8.32 2.11 -10.58
C LYS A 184 8.29 3.60 -10.92
N GLU A 185 7.69 3.91 -12.06
CA GLU A 185 7.49 5.29 -12.52
C GLU A 185 6.54 6.06 -11.60
N ALA A 186 6.61 7.39 -11.64
CA ALA A 186 5.75 8.25 -10.83
C ALA A 186 4.25 7.98 -11.04
N VAL A 187 3.87 7.61 -12.26
CA VAL A 187 2.54 7.11 -12.62
C VAL A 187 2.64 5.62 -12.93
N PHE A 188 2.33 4.77 -11.95
CA PHE A 188 2.29 3.33 -12.09
C PHE A 188 0.85 2.82 -11.98
N CYS A 189 0.15 2.88 -13.11
CA CYS A 189 -1.26 2.48 -13.25
C CYS A 189 -1.37 1.43 -14.35
N PRO A 190 -1.07 0.14 -14.06
CA PRO A 190 -1.27 -0.92 -15.04
C PRO A 190 -2.77 -1.06 -15.37
N ARG A 191 -3.09 -1.50 -16.60
CA ARG A 191 -4.47 -1.79 -16.97
C ARG A 191 -5.08 -2.78 -15.99
N ALA A 192 -6.33 -2.55 -15.59
CA ALA A 192 -6.99 -3.38 -14.59
C ALA A 192 -7.05 -4.85 -15.04
N GLU A 193 -7.34 -5.13 -16.32
CA GLU A 193 -7.37 -6.52 -16.83
C GLU A 193 -6.01 -7.23 -16.67
N ASP A 194 -4.91 -6.54 -16.97
CA ASP A 194 -3.56 -7.10 -16.89
C ASP A 194 -3.18 -7.33 -15.44
N CYS A 195 -3.53 -6.39 -14.57
CA CYS A 195 -3.27 -6.49 -13.14
C CYS A 195 -4.04 -7.68 -12.52
N TYR A 196 -5.35 -7.79 -12.74
CA TYR A 196 -6.13 -8.89 -12.17
C TYR A 196 -5.69 -10.26 -12.71
N CYS A 197 -5.39 -10.37 -14.02
CA CYS A 197 -4.87 -11.60 -14.59
C CYS A 197 -3.50 -11.96 -13.99
N LYS A 198 -2.55 -11.02 -13.96
CA LYS A 198 -1.18 -11.28 -13.50
C LYS A 198 -1.05 -11.44 -11.99
N VAL A 199 -1.79 -10.68 -11.19
CA VAL A 199 -1.66 -10.67 -9.73
C VAL A 199 -2.55 -11.75 -9.12
N TYR A 200 -3.75 -11.96 -9.66
CA TYR A 200 -4.77 -12.83 -9.06
C TYR A 200 -5.21 -14.02 -9.92
N GLY A 201 -4.68 -14.16 -11.14
CA GLY A 201 -5.10 -15.23 -12.07
C GLY A 201 -6.51 -15.03 -12.64
N LEU A 202 -7.10 -13.83 -12.48
CA LEU A 202 -8.46 -13.52 -12.93
C LEU A 202 -8.41 -12.91 -14.33
N CYS A 203 -8.20 -13.75 -15.34
CA CYS A 203 -7.94 -13.30 -16.72
C CYS A 203 -9.19 -13.11 -17.58
N ASP A 204 -10.34 -13.64 -17.15
CA ASP A 204 -11.60 -13.63 -17.90
C ASP A 204 -12.59 -12.55 -17.42
N LEU A 205 -12.09 -11.53 -16.71
CA LEU A 205 -12.92 -10.43 -16.22
C LEU A 205 -13.38 -9.53 -17.37
N GLN A 206 -14.60 -9.00 -17.26
CA GLN A 206 -15.13 -8.00 -18.18
C GLN A 206 -14.66 -6.59 -17.78
N CYS A 207 -13.67 -6.06 -18.47
CA CYS A 207 -13.07 -4.75 -18.19
C CYS A 207 -13.37 -3.76 -19.32
N ASP A 208 -14.64 -3.37 -19.45
CA ASP A 208 -15.12 -2.51 -20.54
C ASP A 208 -14.70 -1.03 -20.39
N GLU A 209 -14.30 -0.63 -19.18
CA GLU A 209 -13.85 0.72 -18.85
C GLU A 209 -12.38 0.68 -18.40
N GLU A 210 -11.61 1.70 -18.78
CA GLU A 210 -10.22 1.82 -18.35
C GLU A 210 -10.13 1.82 -16.82
N GLY A 211 -9.29 0.94 -16.29
CA GLY A 211 -9.06 0.84 -14.85
C GLY A 211 -10.19 0.19 -14.06
N LYS A 212 -11.22 -0.38 -14.70
CA LYS A 212 -12.31 -1.07 -14.01
C LYS A 212 -12.63 -2.41 -14.66
N CYS A 213 -12.84 -3.40 -13.82
CA CYS A 213 -13.39 -4.69 -14.21
C CYS A 213 -14.70 -4.90 -13.45
N ARG A 214 -15.77 -5.27 -14.18
CA ARG A 214 -17.10 -5.43 -13.62
C ARG A 214 -17.09 -6.44 -12.49
N GLU A 215 -17.89 -6.15 -11.46
CA GLU A 215 -18.16 -7.03 -10.31
C GLU A 215 -16.96 -7.35 -9.42
N GLN A 216 -15.73 -7.03 -9.83
CA GLN A 216 -14.53 -7.37 -9.07
C GLN A 216 -14.31 -6.42 -7.87
N TYR A 217 -14.65 -5.14 -8.00
CA TYR A 217 -14.62 -4.18 -6.91
C TYR A 217 -15.59 -3.04 -7.13
N THR A 218 -16.26 -2.61 -6.07
CA THR A 218 -17.06 -1.39 -6.02
C THR A 218 -16.63 -0.60 -4.80
N LEU A 219 -16.50 0.73 -4.92
CA LEU A 219 -16.21 1.56 -3.75
C LEU A 219 -17.45 1.57 -2.83
N PRO A 220 -17.33 1.16 -1.56
CA PRO A 220 -18.48 1.14 -0.68
C PRO A 220 -18.94 2.56 -0.31
N PRO A 221 -20.21 2.71 0.10
CA PRO A 221 -20.75 4.01 0.51
C PRO A 221 -20.10 4.56 1.79
N TYR A 222 -19.51 3.69 2.63
CA TYR A 222 -18.82 4.06 3.86
C TYR A 222 -17.51 3.28 4.01
N SER A 223 -16.54 3.84 4.72
CA SER A 223 -15.25 3.20 4.99
C SER A 223 -15.34 2.05 6.00
N THR A 224 -16.31 2.08 6.92
CA THR A 224 -16.52 1.00 7.91
C THR A 224 -17.57 0.05 7.41
N LEU A 225 -17.22 -1.23 7.24
CA LEU A 225 -18.17 -2.27 6.82
C LEU A 225 -19.25 -2.52 7.90
N PRO A 226 -20.45 -2.99 7.50
CA PRO A 226 -21.51 -3.32 8.45
C PRO A 226 -21.09 -4.38 9.47
N GLN A 227 -21.63 -4.28 10.68
CA GLN A 227 -21.48 -5.35 11.66
C GLN A 227 -22.08 -6.65 11.11
N GLY A 228 -21.31 -7.75 11.16
CA GLY A 228 -21.74 -9.04 10.63
C GLY A 228 -21.40 -9.28 9.15
N TRP A 229 -20.70 -8.34 8.49
CA TRP A 229 -20.11 -8.58 7.17
C TRP A 229 -19.23 -9.86 7.18
N PRO A 230 -19.26 -10.70 6.14
CA PRO A 230 -19.93 -10.52 4.85
C PRO A 230 -21.38 -11.01 4.80
N TRP A 231 -21.97 -11.44 5.91
CA TRP A 231 -23.31 -12.05 5.92
C TRP A 231 -24.47 -11.06 6.02
N TYR A 232 -24.18 -9.83 6.46
CA TYR A 232 -25.17 -8.76 6.55
C TYR A 232 -24.69 -7.55 5.75
N GLY A 233 -25.55 -7.09 4.83
CA GLY A 233 -25.29 -5.97 3.95
C GLY A 233 -25.45 -4.61 4.62
N TRP A 234 -25.28 -3.55 3.83
CA TRP A 234 -25.42 -2.15 4.28
C TRP A 234 -26.83 -1.79 4.75
N ASP A 235 -27.84 -2.49 4.26
CA ASP A 235 -29.25 -2.38 4.64
C ASP A 235 -29.60 -3.23 5.89
N GLY A 236 -28.61 -3.92 6.46
CA GLY A 236 -28.78 -4.85 7.58
C GLY A 236 -29.47 -6.16 7.20
N GLN A 237 -29.72 -6.41 5.91
CA GLN A 237 -30.34 -7.66 5.45
C GLN A 237 -29.30 -8.75 5.28
N TRP A 238 -29.72 -10.00 5.47
CA TRP A 238 -28.87 -11.16 5.23
C TRP A 238 -28.54 -11.29 3.74
N GLN A 239 -27.28 -11.60 3.43
CA GLN A 239 -26.82 -11.90 2.08
C GLN A 239 -26.01 -13.21 2.05
N ASN A 240 -26.09 -13.93 0.92
CA ASN A 240 -25.36 -15.18 0.75
C ASN A 240 -23.91 -14.92 0.31
N ALA A 241 -23.02 -14.68 1.27
CA ALA A 241 -21.60 -14.44 1.00
C ALA A 241 -20.87 -15.63 0.35
N SER A 242 -21.40 -16.85 0.45
CA SER A 242 -20.79 -18.03 -0.19
C SER A 242 -21.06 -18.15 -1.68
N ALA A 243 -22.01 -17.36 -2.21
CA ALA A 243 -22.36 -17.35 -3.62
C ALA A 243 -21.63 -16.26 -4.42
N MET A 244 -20.79 -15.45 -3.76
CA MET A 244 -19.97 -14.38 -4.35
C MET A 244 -18.49 -14.75 -4.37
#